data_AF-A0A0A9XUE3-F1
#
_entry.id   AF-A0A0A9XUE3-F1
#
_cell.length_a   1.000
_cell.length_b   1.000
_cell.length_c   1.000
_cell.angle_alpha   90.00
_cell.angle_beta   90.00
_cell.angle_gamma   90.00
#
_symmetry.space_group_name_H-M   'P 1'
#
loop_
_entity.id
_entity.type
_entity.pdbx_description
1 polymer ?
#
loop_
_entity_poly.entity_id
_entity_poly.type
_entity_poly.pdbx_seq_one_letter_code
_entity_poly.pdbx_strand_id
1 'polypeptide(L)'
;SLKRKSVAGGGGKVKKSDEPITEKEPSVVLLPKPKPGEPDWVYVNEPIPYEIGYTAASAWECAEYAYLENMEKIFYLLRMHDMKLLPYKEYVKETLQEAMKEDNDKMHLVTNFQLMLNKVDDDYRHDDDMKHELYVRAKELYDLMTVIATERRERTLMKKAELIGQGWVANQAYTLANLYLSMMQVELDMYMDSLQVLNDYYMGIMRAIPKPEIQSRLSLAKNRMAMEEEIVISRLSSTGGHGGGELAHDHHCHEFNSVIP
;
A
#
# COMPACT_ATOMS: atom_id res chain seq x y z
N SER A 1 51.50 -20.09 -27.43
CA SER A 1 51.70 -21.01 -28.57
C SER A 1 51.54 -20.22 -29.85
N LEU A 2 52.66 -19.74 -30.40
CA LEU A 2 52.73 -19.06 -31.70
C LEU A 2 52.47 -20.08 -32.81
N LYS A 3 51.65 -19.73 -33.81
CA LYS A 3 51.60 -20.47 -35.09
C LYS A 3 52.07 -19.56 -36.22
N ARG A 4 53.30 -19.83 -36.67
CA ARG A 4 53.89 -19.37 -37.94
C ARG A 4 53.27 -20.15 -39.11
N LYS A 5 53.14 -19.49 -40.27
CA LYS A 5 53.35 -20.00 -41.64
C LYS A 5 53.28 -18.77 -42.55
N SER A 6 54.30 -18.30 -43.25
CA SER A 6 55.30 -18.87 -44.18
C SER A 6 55.08 -18.20 -45.54
N VAL A 7 56.13 -17.53 -46.01
CA VAL A 7 56.23 -16.75 -47.25
C VAL A 7 56.49 -17.65 -48.45
N ALA A 8 55.88 -17.32 -49.58
CA ALA A 8 56.36 -17.53 -50.97
C ALA A 8 55.54 -16.54 -51.83
N GLY A 9 56.06 -15.69 -52.72
CA GLY A 9 57.30 -15.69 -53.47
C GLY A 9 56.96 -15.69 -54.97
N GLY A 10 57.20 -14.58 -55.68
CA GLY A 10 57.41 -14.61 -57.13
C GLY A 10 56.64 -13.59 -57.98
N GLY A 11 57.39 -12.80 -58.76
CA GLY A 11 56.99 -12.40 -60.11
C GLY A 11 56.71 -10.92 -60.34
N GLY A 12 57.77 -10.14 -60.61
CA GLY A 12 57.64 -8.76 -61.06
C GLY A 12 57.21 -8.63 -62.53
N LYS A 13 56.56 -7.50 -62.84
CA LYS A 13 56.65 -6.85 -64.16
C LYS A 13 56.35 -5.36 -64.01
N VAL A 14 57.36 -4.54 -64.28
CA VAL A 14 57.27 -3.08 -64.41
C VAL A 14 56.70 -2.75 -65.79
N LYS A 15 55.67 -1.90 -65.85
CA LYS A 15 55.45 -0.97 -66.96
C LYS A 15 55.00 0.37 -66.39
N LYS A 16 55.76 1.39 -66.75
CA LYS A 16 55.64 2.80 -66.38
C LYS A 16 54.72 3.50 -67.38
N SER A 17 53.82 4.36 -66.90
CA SER A 17 53.24 5.46 -67.68
C SER A 17 52.79 6.56 -66.72
N ASP A 18 53.24 7.76 -67.03
CA ASP A 18 53.30 8.96 -66.19
C ASP A 18 51.96 9.73 -66.07
N GLU A 19 51.82 10.41 -64.91
CA GLU A 19 51.06 11.64 -64.58
C GLU A 19 49.50 11.69 -64.60
N PRO A 20 48.84 12.61 -63.84
CA PRO A 20 49.33 13.59 -62.86
C PRO A 20 48.69 13.47 -61.45
N ILE A 21 49.31 14.16 -60.49
CA ILE A 21 48.88 14.32 -59.10
C ILE A 21 47.54 15.06 -59.06
N THR A 22 46.51 14.44 -58.48
CA THR A 22 45.30 15.13 -58.03
C THR A 22 45.26 15.04 -56.51
N GLU A 23 45.48 16.17 -55.85
CA GLU A 23 45.29 16.33 -54.40
C GLU A 23 43.89 15.82 -54.02
N LYS A 24 43.83 14.79 -53.18
CA LYS A 24 42.59 14.42 -52.50
C LYS A 24 42.56 15.13 -51.16
N GLU A 25 41.59 16.02 -51.01
CA GLU A 25 41.19 16.59 -49.72
C GLU A 25 41.02 15.48 -48.66
N PRO A 26 41.46 15.68 -47.41
CA PRO A 26 41.34 14.67 -46.39
C PRO A 26 39.86 14.44 -46.05
N SER A 27 39.40 13.20 -46.26
CA SER A 27 38.09 12.73 -45.83
C SER A 27 37.97 12.91 -44.31
N VAL A 28 37.14 13.84 -43.87
CA VAL A 28 36.76 13.98 -42.46
C VAL A 28 35.97 12.73 -42.07
N VAL A 29 36.61 11.84 -41.31
CA VAL A 29 35.94 10.74 -40.63
C VAL A 29 35.06 11.36 -39.55
N LEU A 30 33.76 11.47 -39.82
CA LEU A 30 32.78 11.87 -38.81
C LEU A 30 32.74 10.78 -37.73
N LEU A 31 33.38 11.06 -36.58
CA LEU A 31 33.22 10.24 -35.38
C LEU A 31 31.72 10.15 -35.03
N PRO A 32 31.22 8.98 -34.59
CA PRO A 32 29.85 8.86 -34.11
C PRO A 32 29.66 9.85 -32.95
N LYS A 33 28.57 10.63 -32.99
CA LYS A 33 28.24 11.54 -31.88
C LYS A 33 28.15 10.72 -30.59
N PRO A 34 28.75 11.19 -29.48
CA PRO A 34 28.71 10.48 -28.21
C PRO A 34 27.25 10.23 -27.80
N LYS A 35 26.99 9.19 -27.02
CA LYS A 35 25.65 8.92 -26.49
C LYS A 35 25.45 9.66 -25.15
N PRO A 36 24.21 10.02 -24.79
CA PRO A 36 23.92 10.59 -23.47
C PRO A 36 24.49 9.70 -22.34
N GLY A 37 25.34 10.27 -21.49
CA GLY A 37 25.98 9.58 -20.36
C GLY A 37 27.41 9.07 -20.61
N GLU A 38 27.97 9.25 -21.81
CA GLU A 38 29.41 9.01 -22.07
C GLU A 38 30.28 10.18 -21.57
N PRO A 39 31.56 9.95 -21.22
CA PRO A 39 32.43 11.01 -20.67
C PRO A 39 32.64 12.20 -21.62
N ASP A 40 32.48 11.97 -22.93
CA ASP A 40 32.59 13.01 -23.96
C ASP A 40 31.23 13.66 -24.30
N TRP A 41 30.15 13.30 -23.60
CA TRP A 41 28.83 13.89 -23.80
C TRP A 41 28.72 15.25 -23.12
N VAL A 42 28.63 16.30 -23.92
CA VAL A 42 28.40 17.67 -23.44
C VAL A 42 26.91 17.88 -23.21
N TYR A 43 26.51 18.03 -21.95
CA TYR A 43 25.15 18.42 -21.61
C TYR A 43 24.86 19.84 -22.09
N VAL A 44 23.66 20.05 -22.64
CA VAL A 44 23.23 21.36 -23.14
C VAL A 44 23.11 22.31 -21.96
N ASN A 45 23.88 23.40 -22.00
CA ASN A 45 23.85 24.47 -21.00
C ASN A 45 23.42 25.77 -21.68
N GLU A 46 22.29 25.72 -22.37
CA GLU A 46 21.71 26.89 -23.04
C GLU A 46 20.88 27.70 -22.05
N PRO A 47 20.97 29.05 -22.10
CA PRO A 47 20.22 29.89 -21.19
C PRO A 47 18.72 29.81 -21.52
N ILE A 48 17.93 29.46 -20.52
CA ILE A 48 16.47 29.40 -20.62
C ILE A 48 15.90 30.80 -20.40
N PRO A 49 14.80 31.17 -21.09
CA PRO A 49 14.06 32.39 -20.77
C PRO A 49 13.71 32.45 -19.28
N TYR A 50 13.97 33.59 -18.64
CA TYR A 50 13.76 33.77 -17.20
C TYR A 50 12.34 33.38 -16.77
N GLU A 51 11.33 33.72 -17.56
CA GLU A 51 9.92 33.38 -17.30
C GLU A 51 9.71 31.87 -17.13
N ILE A 52 10.26 31.05 -18.04
CA ILE A 52 10.10 29.59 -18.00
C ILE A 52 10.85 29.00 -16.80
N GLY A 53 12.05 29.53 -16.52
CA GLY A 53 12.82 29.12 -15.35
C GLY A 53 12.10 29.44 -14.04
N TYR A 54 11.51 30.63 -13.94
CA TYR A 54 10.73 31.07 -12.79
C TYR A 54 9.48 30.19 -12.61
N THR A 55 8.70 29.96 -13.67
CA THR A 55 7.50 29.11 -13.59
C THR A 55 7.83 27.66 -13.24
N ALA A 56 8.93 27.11 -13.77
CA ALA A 56 9.35 25.75 -13.48
C ALA A 56 9.82 25.59 -12.02
N ALA A 57 10.54 26.58 -11.50
CA ALA A 57 10.93 26.61 -10.08
C ALA A 57 9.70 26.69 -9.16
N SER A 58 8.76 27.61 -9.44
CA SER A 58 7.53 27.72 -8.66
C SER A 58 6.65 26.46 -8.75
N ALA A 59 6.59 25.81 -9.91
CA ALA A 59 5.86 24.55 -10.07
C ALA A 59 6.50 23.42 -9.23
N TRP A 60 7.83 23.36 -9.18
CA TRP A 60 8.56 22.42 -8.34
C TRP A 60 8.30 22.64 -6.85
N GLU A 61 8.39 23.90 -6.38
CA GLU A 61 8.11 24.25 -4.97
C GLU A 61 6.68 23.86 -4.57
N CYS A 62 5.70 24.08 -5.46
CA CYS A 62 4.32 23.65 -5.24
C CYS A 62 4.19 22.12 -5.13
N ALA A 63 4.85 21.38 -6.04
CA ALA A 63 4.81 19.93 -6.05
C ALA A 63 5.46 19.33 -4.80
N GLU A 64 6.62 19.85 -4.40
CA GLU A 64 7.33 19.44 -3.18
C GLU A 64 6.48 19.69 -1.93
N TYR A 65 5.89 20.88 -1.81
CA TYR A 65 5.02 21.22 -0.68
C TYR A 65 3.81 20.26 -0.61
N ALA A 66 3.13 20.02 -1.73
CA ALA A 66 2.00 19.12 -1.78
C ALA A 66 2.38 17.67 -1.44
N TYR A 67 3.54 17.20 -1.89
CA TYR A 67 4.07 15.88 -1.56
C TYR A 67 4.30 15.74 -0.05
N LEU A 68 5.04 16.66 0.56
CA LEU A 68 5.37 16.62 1.98
C LEU A 68 4.11 16.68 2.85
N GLU A 69 3.20 17.62 2.55
CA GLU A 69 1.96 17.78 3.32
C GLU A 69 1.08 16.52 3.24
N ASN A 70 0.97 15.91 2.05
CA ASN A 70 0.17 14.70 1.88
C ASN A 70 0.82 13.48 2.52
N MET A 71 2.13 13.33 2.42
CA MET A 71 2.87 12.24 3.08
C MET A 71 2.76 12.32 4.60
N GLU A 72 2.89 13.52 5.19
CA GLU A 72 2.70 13.73 6.62
C GLU A 72 1.30 13.31 7.08
N LYS A 73 0.26 13.74 6.35
CA LYS A 73 -1.13 13.35 6.62
C LYS A 73 -1.31 11.83 6.54
N ILE A 74 -0.76 11.18 5.52
CA ILE A 74 -0.88 9.72 5.35
C ILE A 74 -0.17 8.99 6.50
N PHE A 75 1.02 9.41 6.90
CA PHE A 75 1.72 8.81 8.04
C PHE A 75 0.99 9.01 9.36
N TYR A 76 0.38 10.18 9.57
CA TYR A 76 -0.48 10.42 10.72
C TYR A 76 -1.67 9.44 10.73
N LEU A 77 -2.34 9.27 9.60
CA LEU A 77 -3.48 8.36 9.47
C LEU A 77 -3.08 6.88 9.66
N LEU A 78 -1.94 6.45 9.13
CA LEU A 78 -1.39 5.12 9.37
C LEU A 78 -1.15 4.88 10.87
N ARG A 79 -0.53 5.85 11.56
CA ARG A 79 -0.32 5.74 13.01
C ARG A 79 -1.64 5.66 13.77
N MET A 80 -2.65 6.47 13.40
CA MET A 80 -3.97 6.41 14.01
C MET A 80 -4.68 5.08 13.76
N HIS A 81 -4.52 4.51 12.57
CA HIS A 81 -5.04 3.17 12.24
C HIS A 81 -4.40 2.10 13.12
N ASP A 82 -3.08 2.10 13.25
CA ASP A 82 -2.36 1.15 14.11
C ASP A 82 -2.78 1.25 15.59
N MET A 83 -3.04 2.46 16.08
CA MET A 83 -3.51 2.67 17.46
C MET A 83 -4.90 2.08 17.73
N LYS A 84 -5.74 1.86 16.71
CA LYS A 84 -7.06 1.21 16.86
C LYS A 84 -6.96 -0.31 17.01
N LEU A 85 -5.86 -0.94 16.56
CA LEU A 85 -5.71 -2.40 16.56
C LEU A 85 -5.60 -2.97 17.98
N LEU A 86 -4.87 -2.29 18.87
CA LEU A 86 -4.63 -2.79 20.22
C LEU A 86 -5.91 -2.81 21.08
N PRO A 87 -6.70 -1.72 21.18
CA PRO A 87 -7.97 -1.74 21.91
C PRO A 87 -8.96 -2.77 21.35
N TYR A 88 -9.02 -2.94 20.03
CA TYR A 88 -9.93 -3.92 19.44
C TYR A 88 -9.52 -5.36 19.79
N LYS A 89 -8.22 -5.67 19.77
CA LYS A 89 -7.72 -6.97 20.20
C LYS A 89 -8.10 -7.27 21.66
N GLU A 90 -7.98 -6.27 22.53
CA GLU A 90 -8.37 -6.38 23.93
C GLU A 90 -9.87 -6.59 24.08
N TYR A 91 -10.69 -5.79 23.39
CA TYR A 91 -12.14 -5.93 23.34
C TYR A 91 -12.60 -7.33 22.92
N VAL A 92 -12.05 -7.88 21.83
CA VAL A 92 -12.38 -9.24 21.36
C VAL A 92 -12.01 -10.28 22.41
N LYS A 93 -10.84 -10.15 23.04
CA LYS A 93 -10.39 -11.06 24.09
C LYS A 93 -11.32 -11.00 25.30
N GLU A 94 -11.64 -9.81 25.79
CA GLU A 94 -12.51 -9.62 26.96
C GLU A 94 -13.91 -10.16 26.70
N THR A 95 -14.50 -9.84 25.55
CA THR A 95 -15.83 -10.32 25.16
C THR A 95 -15.90 -11.85 25.12
N LEU A 96 -14.88 -12.51 24.55
CA LEU A 96 -14.83 -13.97 24.52
C LEU A 96 -14.55 -14.57 25.90
N GLN A 97 -13.71 -13.93 26.71
CA GLN A 97 -13.46 -14.38 28.08
C GLN A 97 -14.70 -14.27 28.96
N GLU A 98 -15.48 -13.21 28.81
CA GLU A 98 -16.75 -13.03 29.50
C GLU A 98 -17.77 -14.09 29.09
N ALA A 99 -17.94 -14.33 27.78
CA ALA A 99 -18.78 -15.41 27.27
C ALA A 99 -18.33 -16.80 27.77
N MET A 100 -17.03 -16.98 28.01
CA MET A 100 -16.50 -18.20 28.60
C MET A 100 -16.66 -18.26 30.13
N LYS A 101 -16.87 -17.15 30.84
CA LYS A 101 -16.95 -17.14 32.32
C LYS A 101 -18.34 -17.46 32.86
N GLU A 102 -19.39 -17.37 32.04
CA GLU A 102 -20.79 -17.64 32.44
C GLU A 102 -20.97 -19.00 33.16
N ASP A 103 -21.85 -19.01 34.16
CA ASP A 103 -21.82 -19.82 35.40
C ASP A 103 -21.51 -21.32 35.29
N ASN A 104 -20.83 -21.81 36.33
CA ASN A 104 -20.37 -23.19 36.46
C ASN A 104 -21.40 -24.08 37.18
N ASP A 105 -22.64 -24.12 36.67
CA ASP A 105 -23.78 -24.87 37.26
C ASP A 105 -23.51 -26.36 37.47
N LYS A 106 -22.54 -26.90 36.73
CA LYS A 106 -22.11 -28.31 36.83
C LYS A 106 -21.65 -28.69 38.23
N MET A 107 -20.98 -27.80 38.95
CA MET A 107 -20.46 -28.11 40.29
C MET A 107 -21.61 -28.35 41.29
N HIS A 108 -22.67 -27.53 41.20
CA HIS A 108 -23.85 -27.68 42.05
C HIS A 108 -24.59 -28.99 41.75
N LEU A 109 -24.72 -29.35 40.47
CA LEU A 109 -25.34 -30.62 40.06
C LEU A 109 -24.61 -31.85 40.62
N VAL A 110 -23.28 -31.87 40.53
CA VAL A 110 -22.46 -32.96 41.09
C VAL A 110 -22.60 -33.01 42.61
N THR A 111 -22.58 -31.86 43.28
CA THR A 111 -22.73 -31.78 44.75
C THR A 111 -24.09 -32.33 45.21
N ASN A 112 -25.17 -31.97 44.51
CA ASN A 112 -26.51 -32.47 44.83
C ASN A 112 -26.64 -33.98 44.62
N PHE A 113 -26.05 -34.49 43.53
CA PHE A 113 -26.01 -35.93 43.29
C PHE A 113 -25.23 -36.68 44.38
N GLN A 114 -24.08 -36.15 44.79
CA GLN A 114 -23.29 -36.72 45.89
C GLN A 114 -24.07 -36.74 47.21
N LEU A 115 -24.76 -35.65 47.55
CA LEU A 115 -25.61 -35.59 48.73
C LEU A 115 -26.77 -36.60 48.67
N MET A 116 -27.36 -36.79 47.49
CA MET A 116 -28.41 -37.78 47.30
C MET A 116 -27.87 -39.21 47.47
N LEU A 117 -26.74 -39.53 46.81
CA LEU A 117 -26.11 -40.84 46.89
C LEU A 117 -25.71 -41.21 48.32
N ASN A 118 -25.17 -40.24 49.07
CA ASN A 118 -24.74 -40.43 50.45
C ASN A 118 -25.92 -40.65 51.43
N LYS A 119 -27.14 -40.24 51.07
CA LYS A 119 -28.37 -40.49 51.86
C LYS A 119 -28.93 -41.89 51.67
N VAL A 120 -28.42 -42.67 50.71
CA VAL A 120 -28.86 -44.06 50.51
C VAL A 120 -28.22 -44.95 51.56
N ASP A 121 -29.07 -45.57 52.39
CA ASP A 121 -28.70 -46.53 53.44
C ASP A 121 -27.97 -47.75 52.86
N ASP A 122 -27.02 -48.29 53.63
CA ASP A 122 -26.10 -49.35 53.18
C ASP A 122 -26.81 -50.67 52.84
N ASP A 123 -27.91 -50.96 53.54
CA ASP A 123 -28.73 -52.15 53.33
C ASP A 123 -29.35 -52.18 51.92
N TYR A 124 -29.77 -51.02 51.39
CA TYR A 124 -30.36 -50.90 50.06
C TYR A 124 -29.32 -50.86 48.94
N ARG A 125 -28.03 -50.67 49.23
CA ARG A 125 -26.99 -50.60 48.19
C ARG A 125 -26.68 -51.95 47.54
N HIS A 126 -27.01 -53.03 48.23
CA HIS A 126 -26.81 -54.39 47.75
C HIS A 126 -27.96 -54.88 46.87
N ASP A 127 -29.12 -54.23 46.96
CA ASP A 127 -30.30 -54.53 46.15
C ASP A 127 -30.09 -54.12 44.69
N ASP A 128 -30.47 -55.01 43.77
CA ASP A 128 -30.24 -54.80 42.34
C ASP A 128 -31.18 -53.73 41.76
N ASP A 129 -32.40 -53.60 42.29
CA ASP A 129 -33.34 -52.57 41.85
C ASP A 129 -32.83 -51.16 42.21
N MET A 130 -32.30 -50.99 43.43
CA MET A 130 -31.70 -49.73 43.86
C MET A 130 -30.44 -49.38 43.06
N LYS A 131 -29.60 -50.37 42.72
CA LYS A 131 -28.43 -50.14 41.83
C LYS A 131 -28.86 -49.65 40.45
N HIS A 132 -29.93 -50.21 39.88
CA HIS A 132 -30.46 -49.75 38.60
C HIS A 132 -30.96 -48.30 38.70
N GLU A 133 -31.68 -47.94 39.76
CA GLU A 133 -32.15 -46.57 39.97
C GLU A 133 -30.97 -45.58 40.10
N LEU A 134 -29.93 -45.93 40.85
CA LEU A 134 -28.73 -45.11 40.99
C LEU A 134 -27.97 -44.96 39.66
N TYR A 135 -27.89 -46.03 38.88
CA TYR A 135 -27.30 -45.98 37.54
C TYR A 135 -28.06 -45.04 36.61
N VAL A 136 -29.39 -45.11 36.60
CA VAL A 136 -30.24 -44.23 35.79
C VAL A 136 -30.01 -42.77 36.19
N ARG A 137 -30.01 -42.45 37.49
CA ARG A 137 -29.77 -41.07 37.95
C ARG A 137 -28.37 -40.57 37.66
N ALA A 138 -27.35 -41.44 37.72
CA ALA A 138 -26.00 -41.08 37.32
C ALA A 138 -25.93 -40.74 35.81
N LYS A 139 -26.67 -41.50 35.00
CA LYS A 139 -26.79 -41.22 33.56
C LYS A 139 -27.53 -39.90 33.31
N GLU A 140 -28.63 -39.62 34.01
CA GLU A 140 -29.36 -38.35 33.91
C GLU A 140 -28.47 -37.15 34.28
N LEU A 141 -27.65 -37.28 35.33
CA LEU A 141 -26.66 -36.26 35.69
C LEU A 141 -25.65 -36.04 34.56
N TYR A 142 -25.12 -37.12 33.98
CA TYR A 142 -24.16 -37.05 32.88
C TYR A 142 -24.77 -36.34 31.66
N ASP A 143 -25.99 -36.73 31.27
CA ASP A 143 -26.70 -36.14 30.14
C ASP A 143 -26.95 -34.64 30.38
N LEU A 144 -27.42 -34.26 31.57
CA LEU A 144 -27.64 -32.87 31.95
C LEU A 144 -26.35 -32.05 31.93
N MET A 145 -25.26 -32.55 32.51
CA MET A 145 -23.95 -31.87 32.49
C MET A 145 -23.41 -31.71 31.07
N THR A 146 -23.67 -32.69 30.20
CA THR A 146 -23.27 -32.65 28.80
C THR A 146 -24.06 -31.58 28.05
N VAL A 147 -25.38 -31.50 28.24
CA VAL A 147 -26.23 -30.45 27.67
C VAL A 147 -25.71 -29.07 28.07
N ILE A 148 -25.46 -28.83 29.35
CA ILE A 148 -24.91 -27.55 29.85
C ILE A 148 -23.54 -27.25 29.21
N ALA A 149 -22.69 -28.27 29.03
CA ALA A 149 -21.40 -28.11 28.36
C ALA A 149 -21.58 -27.65 26.90
N THR A 150 -22.49 -28.31 26.17
CA THR A 150 -22.74 -28.05 24.77
C THR A 150 -23.40 -26.69 24.55
N GLU A 151 -24.37 -26.30 25.39
CA GLU A 151 -25.03 -25.00 25.31
C GLU A 151 -24.05 -23.85 25.56
N ARG A 152 -23.16 -23.97 26.56
CA ARG A 152 -22.12 -22.97 26.80
C ARG A 152 -21.16 -22.85 25.63
N ARG A 153 -20.74 -23.98 25.06
CA ARG A 153 -19.91 -24.01 23.86
C ARG A 153 -20.61 -23.29 22.72
N GLU A 154 -21.88 -23.59 22.48
CA GLU A 154 -22.66 -23.01 21.39
C GLU A 154 -22.82 -21.50 21.56
N ARG A 155 -23.17 -21.02 22.77
CA ARG A 155 -23.23 -19.58 23.09
C ARG A 155 -21.90 -18.87 22.81
N THR A 156 -20.77 -19.47 23.22
CA THR A 156 -19.44 -18.91 22.97
C THR A 156 -19.13 -18.84 21.46
N LEU A 157 -19.51 -19.88 20.71
CA LEU A 157 -19.34 -19.93 19.26
C LEU A 157 -20.24 -18.93 18.55
N MET A 158 -21.47 -18.74 19.00
CA MET A 158 -22.39 -17.71 18.49
C MET A 158 -21.79 -16.32 18.72
N LYS A 159 -21.26 -16.03 19.92
CA LYS A 159 -20.64 -14.72 20.20
C LYS A 159 -19.40 -14.48 19.34
N LYS A 160 -18.59 -15.51 19.12
CA LYS A 160 -17.47 -15.46 18.17
C LYS A 160 -17.96 -15.19 16.74
N ALA A 161 -19.02 -15.85 16.29
CA ALA A 161 -19.58 -15.64 14.96
C ALA A 161 -20.16 -14.23 14.78
N GLU A 162 -20.80 -13.68 15.82
CA GLU A 162 -21.27 -12.30 15.86
C GLU A 162 -20.12 -11.30 15.70
N LEU A 163 -19.03 -11.47 16.47
CA LEU A 163 -17.83 -10.63 16.37
C LEU A 163 -17.19 -10.68 14.98
N ILE A 164 -17.15 -11.86 14.35
CA ILE A 164 -16.66 -12.02 12.97
C ILE A 164 -17.63 -11.35 11.98
N GLY A 165 -18.93 -11.51 12.19
CA GLY A 165 -19.99 -10.96 11.35
C GLY A 165 -20.02 -9.43 11.32
N GLN A 166 -19.48 -8.76 12.35
CA GLN A 166 -19.30 -7.30 12.36
C GLN A 166 -18.31 -6.82 11.27
N GLY A 167 -17.47 -7.70 10.72
CA GLY A 167 -16.60 -7.37 9.59
C GLY A 167 -15.51 -6.35 9.90
N TRP A 168 -15.28 -6.03 11.18
CA TRP A 168 -14.36 -4.96 11.58
C TRP A 168 -12.94 -5.15 11.02
N VAL A 169 -12.39 -6.36 11.11
CA VAL A 169 -11.04 -6.67 10.60
C VAL A 169 -10.96 -6.46 9.09
N ALA A 170 -12.00 -6.88 8.35
CA ALA A 170 -12.05 -6.68 6.91
C ALA A 170 -12.10 -5.18 6.57
N ASN A 171 -12.93 -4.40 7.27
CA ASN A 171 -13.00 -2.95 7.11
C ASN A 171 -11.64 -2.29 7.40
N GLN A 172 -10.96 -2.68 8.48
CA GLN A 172 -9.62 -2.15 8.78
C GLN A 172 -8.59 -2.51 7.71
N ALA A 173 -8.66 -3.72 7.13
CA ALA A 173 -7.78 -4.11 6.04
C ALA A 173 -8.03 -3.27 4.77
N TYR A 174 -9.29 -2.98 4.44
CA TYR A 174 -9.64 -2.10 3.33
C TYR A 174 -9.14 -0.66 3.57
N THR A 175 -9.33 -0.11 4.77
CA THR A 175 -8.80 1.21 5.13
C THR A 175 -7.28 1.25 4.97
N LEU A 176 -6.57 0.24 5.47
CA LEU A 176 -5.11 0.15 5.36
C LEU A 176 -4.66 0.09 3.90
N ALA A 177 -5.29 -0.76 3.09
CA ALA A 177 -5.00 -0.85 1.66
C ALA A 177 -5.22 0.51 0.95
N ASN A 178 -6.28 1.23 1.29
CA ASN A 178 -6.56 2.55 0.73
C ASN A 178 -5.55 3.62 1.17
N LEU A 179 -5.01 3.55 2.40
CA LEU A 179 -3.94 4.44 2.84
C LEU A 179 -2.65 4.21 2.04
N TYR A 180 -2.27 2.95 1.82
CA TYR A 180 -1.11 2.64 0.96
C TYR A 180 -1.34 3.02 -0.51
N LEU A 181 -2.55 2.81 -1.05
CA LEU A 181 -2.89 3.30 -2.39
C LEU A 181 -2.79 4.83 -2.47
N SER A 182 -3.20 5.54 -1.42
CA SER A 182 -3.08 7.00 -1.37
C SER A 182 -1.61 7.44 -1.30
N MET A 183 -0.76 6.70 -0.58
CA MET A 183 0.69 6.92 -0.59
C MET A 183 1.28 6.72 -1.99
N MET A 184 0.92 5.63 -2.66
CA MET A 184 1.34 5.38 -4.04
C MET A 184 0.85 6.45 -5.01
N GLN A 185 -0.36 6.98 -4.80
CA GLN A 185 -0.88 8.09 -5.59
C GLN A 185 -0.02 9.34 -5.43
N VAL A 186 0.36 9.70 -4.20
CA VAL A 186 1.20 10.87 -3.93
C VAL A 186 2.59 10.72 -4.54
N GLU A 187 3.18 9.53 -4.48
CA GLU A 187 4.46 9.23 -5.16
C GLU A 187 4.32 9.34 -6.69
N LEU A 188 3.22 8.85 -7.24
CA LEU A 188 2.93 8.96 -8.67
C LEU A 188 2.77 10.42 -9.07
N ASP A 189 2.00 11.21 -8.31
CA ASP A 189 1.77 12.63 -8.60
C ASP A 189 3.09 13.40 -8.61
N MET A 190 3.96 13.17 -7.62
CA MET A 190 5.31 13.77 -7.57
C MET A 190 6.17 13.38 -8.78
N TYR A 191 6.11 12.10 -9.20
CA TYR A 191 6.81 11.65 -10.40
C TYR A 191 6.28 12.35 -11.67
N MET A 192 4.96 12.45 -11.83
CA MET A 192 4.36 13.13 -12.99
C MET A 192 4.69 14.62 -13.00
N ASP A 193 4.61 15.28 -11.85
CA ASP A 193 4.96 16.71 -11.72
C ASP A 193 6.44 16.94 -12.03
N SER A 194 7.33 16.02 -11.61
CA SER A 194 8.77 16.09 -11.97
C SER A 194 9.03 15.94 -13.48
N LEU A 195 8.29 15.05 -14.15
CA LEU A 195 8.38 14.88 -15.60
C LEU A 195 7.86 16.11 -16.34
N GLN A 196 6.78 16.73 -15.84
CA GLN A 196 6.22 17.95 -16.39
C GLN A 196 7.23 19.10 -16.30
N VAL A 197 7.82 19.32 -15.13
CA VAL A 197 8.88 20.34 -14.92
C VAL A 197 10.07 20.10 -15.84
N LEU A 198 10.53 18.85 -15.97
CA LEU A 198 11.64 18.50 -16.85
C LEU A 198 11.31 18.73 -18.33
N ASN A 199 10.10 18.37 -18.75
CA ASN A 199 9.65 18.61 -20.11
C ASN A 199 9.55 20.10 -20.41
N ASP A 200 8.97 20.89 -19.52
CA ASP A 200 8.83 22.34 -19.70
C ASP A 200 10.20 23.04 -19.76
N TYR A 201 11.18 22.55 -18.98
CA TYR A 201 12.58 22.95 -19.08
C TYR A 201 13.16 22.71 -20.49
N TYR A 202 13.06 21.49 -21.02
CA TYR A 202 13.60 21.17 -22.35
C TYR A 202 12.84 21.84 -23.50
N MET A 203 11.52 21.97 -23.39
CA MET A 203 10.70 22.69 -24.37
C MET A 203 11.03 24.19 -24.37
N GLY A 204 11.34 24.77 -23.21
CA GLY A 204 11.83 26.13 -23.08
C GLY A 204 13.18 26.36 -23.77
N ILE A 205 14.12 25.41 -23.66
CA ILE A 205 15.39 25.42 -24.41
C ILE A 205 15.12 25.36 -25.92
N MET A 206 14.29 24.42 -26.36
CA MET A 206 13.97 24.22 -27.79
C MET A 206 13.09 25.32 -28.39
N ARG A 207 12.57 26.25 -27.58
CA ARG A 207 11.56 27.27 -27.94
C ARG A 207 10.35 26.66 -28.67
N ALA A 208 10.04 25.41 -28.34
CA ALA A 208 8.93 24.68 -28.94
C ALA A 208 7.67 24.89 -28.09
N ILE A 209 6.49 24.91 -28.72
CA ILE A 209 5.22 25.03 -28.02
C ILE A 209 5.04 23.76 -27.15
N PRO A 210 4.78 23.89 -25.84
CA PRO A 210 4.52 22.75 -24.96
C PRO A 210 3.46 21.85 -25.58
N LYS A 211 3.76 20.55 -25.72
CA LYS A 211 2.77 19.59 -26.20
C LYS A 211 1.78 19.31 -25.07
N PRO A 212 0.46 19.48 -25.26
CA PRO A 212 -0.54 19.25 -24.22
C PRO A 212 -0.74 17.75 -23.88
N GLU A 213 -0.08 16.84 -24.61
CA GLU A 213 -0.31 15.39 -24.53
C GLU A 213 0.45 14.67 -23.41
N ILE A 214 1.16 15.38 -22.52
CA ILE A 214 2.14 14.75 -21.61
C ILE A 214 1.45 14.26 -20.33
N GLN A 215 0.49 13.35 -20.54
CA GLN A 215 0.00 12.38 -19.58
C GLN A 215 -1.21 12.89 -18.78
N SER A 216 -2.38 12.35 -19.15
CA SER A 216 -3.56 12.36 -18.28
C SER A 216 -3.14 11.93 -16.87
N ARG A 217 -3.38 12.77 -15.86
CA ARG A 217 -3.11 12.42 -14.46
C ARG A 217 -3.73 11.07 -14.14
N LEU A 218 -2.88 10.14 -13.76
CA LEU A 218 -3.28 8.75 -13.55
C LEU A 218 -3.79 8.64 -12.11
N SER A 219 -5.08 8.35 -11.95
CA SER A 219 -5.68 8.18 -10.63
C SER A 219 -5.84 6.69 -10.33
N LEU A 220 -5.25 6.24 -9.23
CA LEU A 220 -5.40 4.89 -8.71
C LEU A 220 -6.80 4.74 -8.10
N ALA A 221 -7.52 3.71 -8.55
CA ALA A 221 -8.85 3.42 -8.03
C ALA A 221 -8.78 2.94 -6.58
N LYS A 222 -9.47 3.64 -5.68
CA LYS A 222 -9.59 3.24 -4.27
C LYS A 222 -10.60 2.10 -4.12
N ASN A 223 -10.39 1.22 -3.13
CA ASN A 223 -11.34 0.15 -2.83
C ASN A 223 -12.63 0.75 -2.26
N ARG A 224 -13.78 0.32 -2.80
CA ARG A 224 -15.11 0.80 -2.41
C ARG A 224 -15.41 0.34 -0.98
N MET A 225 -15.70 1.29 -0.09
CA MET A 225 -15.92 1.02 1.34
C MET A 225 -17.37 0.62 1.63
N ALA A 226 -17.58 -0.04 2.78
CA ALA A 226 -18.82 0.09 3.52
C ALA A 226 -18.69 1.29 4.47
N MET A 227 -19.45 2.34 4.17
CA MET A 227 -19.83 3.52 4.97
C MET A 227 -19.13 3.69 6.34
N GLU A 228 -18.19 4.66 6.43
CA GLU A 228 -18.09 5.70 7.49
C GLU A 228 -16.74 6.46 7.51
N GLU A 229 -15.65 5.95 6.92
CA GLU A 229 -14.35 6.66 6.88
C GLU A 229 -14.10 7.44 5.56
N GLU A 230 -15.13 7.59 4.72
CA GLU A 230 -15.03 8.20 3.39
C GLU A 230 -14.62 9.68 3.47
N ILE A 231 -14.92 10.33 4.59
CA ILE A 231 -14.75 11.77 4.82
C ILE A 231 -13.27 12.18 4.92
N VAL A 232 -12.39 11.30 5.41
CA VAL A 232 -10.96 11.64 5.56
C VAL A 232 -10.20 11.41 4.25
N ILE A 233 -10.54 10.33 3.54
CA ILE A 233 -9.87 9.93 2.29
C ILE A 233 -10.36 10.78 1.10
N SER A 234 -11.61 11.24 1.12
CA SER A 234 -12.14 12.19 0.12
C SER A 234 -11.51 13.57 0.21
N ARG A 235 -11.14 14.04 1.41
CA ARG A 235 -10.42 15.31 1.60
C ARG A 235 -9.01 15.29 1.02
N LEU A 236 -8.32 14.15 1.05
CA LEU A 236 -7.02 14.00 0.38
C LEU A 236 -7.11 14.08 -1.14
N SER A 237 -8.24 13.67 -1.73
CA SER A 237 -8.50 13.82 -3.17
C SER A 237 -9.11 15.17 -3.56
N SER A 238 -9.64 15.94 -2.60
CA SER A 238 -10.38 17.18 -2.85
C SER A 238 -9.55 18.45 -2.68
N THR A 239 -8.28 18.37 -2.25
CA THR A 239 -7.38 19.54 -2.25
C THR A 239 -6.94 19.98 -3.65
N GLY A 240 -7.45 19.34 -4.71
CA GLY A 240 -7.34 19.79 -6.10
C GLY A 240 -8.45 20.75 -6.58
N GLY A 241 -9.37 21.22 -5.73
CA GLY A 241 -10.44 22.11 -6.21
C GLY A 241 -11.23 22.87 -5.15
N HIS A 242 -10.97 24.18 -5.06
CA HIS A 242 -11.85 25.28 -4.64
C HIS A 242 -12.47 25.29 -3.21
N GLY A 243 -12.16 26.36 -2.46
CA GLY A 243 -13.05 26.90 -1.41
C GLY A 243 -12.32 27.52 -0.22
N GLY A 244 -12.16 28.85 -0.23
CA GLY A 244 -11.35 29.64 0.71
C GLY A 244 -11.94 29.90 2.11
N GLY A 245 -11.07 30.37 3.00
CA GLY A 245 -11.36 30.72 4.39
C GLY A 245 -10.10 31.12 5.17
N GLU A 246 -9.55 32.28 4.81
CA GLU A 246 -8.89 33.28 5.68
C GLU A 246 -8.15 32.80 6.96
N LEU A 247 -6.81 32.84 6.93
CA LEU A 247 -5.94 33.49 7.93
C LEU A 247 -4.46 33.41 7.48
N ALA A 248 -3.77 34.54 7.66
CA ALA A 248 -2.53 34.93 7.01
C ALA A 248 -1.28 34.09 7.32
N HIS A 249 -0.50 33.78 6.28
CA HIS A 249 0.95 34.03 6.25
C HIS A 249 1.44 34.00 4.79
N ASP A 250 2.12 35.06 4.38
CA ASP A 250 2.64 35.29 3.03
C ASP A 250 3.52 34.14 2.52
N HIS A 251 3.06 33.44 1.48
CA HIS A 251 3.91 32.93 0.40
C HIS A 251 3.11 32.94 -0.90
N HIS A 252 3.69 33.57 -1.91
CA HIS A 252 3.08 33.94 -3.19
C HIS A 252 2.77 32.68 -4.03
N CYS A 253 1.58 32.13 -3.88
CA CYS A 253 0.99 31.14 -4.78
C CYS A 253 -0.38 31.66 -5.23
N HIS A 254 -0.40 32.71 -6.03
CA HIS A 254 -1.62 33.20 -6.68
C HIS A 254 -1.52 33.03 -8.19
N GLU A 255 -2.57 32.38 -8.71
CA GLU A 255 -3.09 32.50 -10.08
C GLU A 255 -2.30 31.85 -11.23
N PHE A 256 -2.40 30.52 -11.32
CA PHE A 256 -2.54 29.85 -12.64
C PHE A 256 -3.98 29.36 -12.80
N ASN A 257 -4.89 30.32 -13.03
CA ASN A 257 -6.19 30.01 -13.58
C ASN A 257 -6.67 31.19 -14.43
N SER A 258 -6.03 31.41 -15.57
CA SER A 258 -6.73 32.04 -16.69
C SER A 258 -6.04 31.75 -18.03
N VAL A 259 -6.92 31.48 -19.00
CA VAL A 259 -6.74 31.65 -20.46
C VAL A 259 -5.97 30.54 -21.20
N ILE A 260 -6.71 29.78 -22.02
CA ILE A 260 -6.63 29.64 -23.50
C ILE A 260 -7.72 28.59 -23.91
N PRO A 261 -8.42 28.77 -25.05
CA PRO A 261 -9.88 28.55 -25.21
C PRO A 261 -10.36 27.09 -25.26
#